data_AF-A0AAF0JUW1-F1
#
_entry.id   AF-A0AAF0JUW1-F1
#
_cell.length_a   1.000
_cell.length_b   1.000
_cell.length_c   1.000
_cell.angle_alpha   90.00
_cell.angle_beta   90.00
_cell.angle_gamma   90.00
#
_symmetry.space_group_name_H-M   'P 1'
#
loop_
_entity.id
_entity.type
_entity.pdbx_description
1 polymer ?
#
loop_
_entity_poly.entity_id
_entity_poly.type
_entity_poly.pdbx_seq_one_letter_code
_entity_poly.pdbx_strand_id
1 'polypeptide(L)'
;MSNTASSLQYELLEEANFVKTLNTISRIIAFIIFIIEVPYALFLFAITSHMLESSTSPPPFFFKGILFAIVLFMLASGIVNFIIFLGLGDVNNLIKRQEYKRARNATLIYMILGFVFSWILVGALLLIAYMKYDTLIRLHESISKQSSV
;
A
#
# COMPACT_ATOMS: atom_id res chain seq x y z
N MET A 1 3.54 -39.99 -10.16
CA MET A 1 4.16 -38.66 -10.35
C MET A 1 3.17 -37.58 -10.79
N SER A 2 2.13 -37.89 -11.59
CA SER A 2 1.11 -36.91 -12.03
C SER A 2 0.37 -36.18 -10.88
N ASN A 3 -0.03 -36.88 -9.81
CA ASN A 3 -0.82 -36.28 -8.72
C ASN A 3 -0.09 -35.26 -7.83
N THR A 4 1.24 -35.30 -7.75
CA THR A 4 2.01 -34.39 -6.88
C THR A 4 2.29 -33.05 -7.57
N ALA A 5 2.54 -33.08 -8.88
CA ALA A 5 2.75 -31.86 -9.65
C ALA A 5 1.45 -31.04 -9.75
N SER A 6 0.31 -31.69 -9.90
CA SER A 6 -0.99 -31.02 -9.90
C SER A 6 -1.29 -30.38 -8.55
N SER A 7 -1.09 -31.09 -7.43
CA SER A 7 -1.36 -30.53 -6.09
C SER A 7 -0.53 -29.28 -5.79
N LEU A 8 0.76 -29.26 -6.17
CA LEU A 8 1.62 -28.08 -5.98
C LEU A 8 1.18 -26.89 -6.84
N GLN A 9 0.71 -27.13 -8.07
CA GLN A 9 0.19 -26.05 -8.92
C GLN A 9 -1.10 -25.44 -8.36
N TYR A 10 -1.98 -26.26 -7.78
CA TYR A 10 -3.18 -25.77 -7.09
C TYR A 10 -2.81 -24.91 -5.88
N GLU A 11 -1.88 -25.38 -5.04
CA GLU A 11 -1.41 -24.63 -3.87
C GLU A 11 -0.75 -23.29 -4.25
N LEU A 12 0.09 -23.29 -5.29
CA LEU A 12 0.69 -22.06 -5.83
C LEU A 12 -0.38 -21.07 -6.30
N LEU A 13 -1.40 -21.55 -7.01
CA LEU A 13 -2.49 -20.72 -7.52
C LEU A 13 -3.32 -20.12 -6.37
N GLU A 14 -3.62 -20.92 -5.35
CA GLU A 14 -4.35 -20.50 -4.16
C GLU A 14 -3.60 -19.39 -3.41
N GLU A 15 -2.33 -19.61 -3.10
CA GLU A 15 -1.50 -18.61 -2.42
C GLU A 15 -1.33 -17.34 -3.27
N ALA A 16 -1.21 -17.47 -4.60
CA ALA A 16 -1.08 -16.32 -5.49
C ALA A 16 -2.38 -15.49 -5.53
N ASN A 17 -3.53 -16.15 -5.48
CA ASN A 17 -4.84 -15.50 -5.42
C ASN A 17 -5.06 -14.84 -4.06
N PHE A 18 -4.61 -15.46 -2.97
CA PHE A 18 -4.65 -14.87 -1.63
C PHE A 18 -3.85 -13.57 -1.57
N VAL A 19 -2.60 -13.58 -2.02
CA VAL A 19 -1.75 -12.37 -2.06
C VAL A 19 -2.33 -11.28 -2.97
N LYS A 20 -2.84 -11.65 -4.15
CA LYS A 20 -3.56 -10.70 -5.03
C LYS A 20 -4.76 -10.08 -4.34
N THR A 21 -5.50 -10.86 -3.55
CA THR A 21 -6.67 -10.38 -2.79
C THR A 21 -6.23 -9.37 -1.74
N LEU A 22 -5.20 -9.68 -0.95
CA LEU A 22 -4.65 -8.76 0.03
C LEU A 22 -4.16 -7.45 -0.60
N ASN A 23 -3.42 -7.53 -1.71
CA ASN A 23 -2.96 -6.35 -2.44
C ASN A 23 -4.14 -5.54 -2.98
N THR A 24 -5.19 -6.20 -3.46
CA THR A 24 -6.39 -5.53 -3.99
C THR A 24 -7.17 -4.82 -2.88
N ILE A 25 -7.34 -5.47 -1.73
CA ILE A 25 -7.98 -4.86 -0.56
C ILE A 25 -7.15 -3.66 -0.08
N SER A 26 -5.83 -3.83 0.07
CA SER A 26 -4.92 -2.75 0.47
C SER A 26 -4.99 -1.57 -0.50
N ARG A 27 -5.06 -1.86 -1.81
CA ARG A 27 -5.23 -0.86 -2.86
C ARG A 27 -6.54 -0.07 -2.72
N ILE A 28 -7.65 -0.77 -2.50
CA ILE A 28 -8.97 -0.12 -2.32
C ILE A 28 -8.96 0.76 -1.07
N ILE A 29 -8.41 0.27 0.05
CA ILE A 29 -8.32 1.05 1.29
C ILE A 29 -7.46 2.29 1.10
N ALA A 30 -6.27 2.17 0.47
CA ALA A 30 -5.41 3.32 0.20
C ALA A 30 -6.13 4.39 -0.65
N PHE A 31 -6.94 3.96 -1.63
CA PHE A 31 -7.73 4.87 -2.45
C PHE A 31 -8.86 5.56 -1.66
N ILE A 32 -9.54 4.83 -0.77
CA ILE A 32 -10.56 5.40 0.12
C ILE A 32 -9.92 6.44 1.04
N ILE A 33 -8.77 6.13 1.64
CA ILE A 33 -8.02 7.07 2.49
C ILE A 33 -7.68 8.33 1.68
N PHE A 34 -7.14 8.19 0.47
CA PHE A 34 -6.86 9.32 -0.42
C PHE A 34 -8.11 10.19 -0.70
N ILE A 35 -9.25 9.58 -1.03
CA ILE A 35 -10.51 10.29 -1.31
C ILE A 35 -11.00 11.06 -0.08
N ILE A 36 -10.76 10.56 1.13
CA ILE A 36 -11.21 11.21 2.37
C ILE A 36 -10.21 12.29 2.80
N GLU A 37 -8.93 11.97 2.78
CA GLU A 37 -7.86 12.79 3.35
C GLU A 37 -7.61 14.06 2.54
N VAL A 38 -7.64 13.99 1.20
CA VAL A 38 -7.38 15.17 0.36
C VAL A 38 -8.45 16.24 0.51
N PRO A 39 -9.77 15.95 0.37
CA PRO A 39 -10.81 16.96 0.61
C PRO A 39 -10.79 17.48 2.05
N TYR A 40 -10.51 16.63 3.02
CA TYR A 40 -10.42 17.04 4.42
C TYR A 40 -9.23 17.99 4.65
N ALA A 41 -8.07 17.72 4.06
CA ALA A 41 -6.91 18.60 4.12
C ALA A 41 -7.19 19.96 3.44
N LEU A 42 -7.86 19.96 2.28
CA LEU A 42 -8.28 21.19 1.59
C LEU A 42 -9.29 22.00 2.42
N PHE A 43 -10.22 21.33 3.09
CA PHE A 43 -11.16 21.96 4.00
C PHE A 43 -10.46 22.60 5.20
N LEU A 44 -9.52 21.88 5.84
CA LEU A 44 -8.71 22.43 6.93
C LEU A 44 -7.84 23.60 6.47
N PHE A 45 -7.31 23.54 5.26
CA PHE A 45 -6.55 24.65 4.67
C PHE A 45 -7.42 25.91 4.58
N ALA A 46 -8.65 25.78 4.07
CA ALA A 46 -9.59 26.90 3.93
C ALA A 46 -10.02 27.49 5.28
N ILE A 47 -10.25 26.66 6.31
CA ILE A 47 -10.52 27.15 7.67
C ILE A 47 -9.28 27.87 8.22
N THR A 48 -8.10 27.29 8.05
CA THR A 48 -6.85 27.85 8.57
C THR A 48 -6.55 29.21 7.93
N SER A 49 -6.77 29.37 6.63
CA SER A 49 -6.59 30.64 5.94
C SER A 49 -7.59 31.71 6.42
N HIS A 50 -8.87 31.36 6.58
CA HIS A 50 -9.88 32.29 7.08
C HIS A 50 -9.62 32.73 8.53
N MET A 51 -9.23 31.80 9.40
CA MET A 51 -8.88 32.11 10.80
C MET A 51 -7.64 33.00 10.89
N LEU A 52 -6.73 32.89 9.92
CA LEU A 52 -5.54 33.74 9.83
C LEU A 52 -5.90 35.21 9.56
N GLU A 53 -6.96 35.44 8.79
CA GLU A 53 -7.40 36.77 8.34
C GLU A 53 -8.31 37.45 9.38
N SER A 54 -9.12 36.69 10.11
CA SER A 54 -10.10 37.23 11.07
C SER A 54 -9.55 37.56 12.46
N SER A 55 -8.28 37.27 12.75
CA SER A 55 -7.70 37.49 14.09
C SER A 55 -7.10 38.90 14.21
N THR A 56 -7.71 39.74 15.03
CA THR A 56 -7.27 41.13 15.31
C THR A 56 -6.01 41.19 16.18
N SER A 57 -5.67 40.09 16.86
CA SER A 57 -4.38 39.89 17.53
C SER A 57 -3.63 38.77 16.81
N PRO A 58 -2.32 38.92 16.53
CA PRO A 58 -1.56 37.85 15.91
C PRO A 58 -1.54 36.65 16.87
N PRO A 59 -2.10 35.48 16.51
CA PRO A 59 -1.86 34.29 17.30
C PRO A 59 -0.35 33.99 17.27
N PRO A 60 0.20 33.30 18.30
CA PRO A 60 1.63 33.08 18.39
C PRO A 60 2.14 32.44 17.09
N PHE A 61 3.21 32.98 16.51
CA PHE A 61 3.78 32.51 15.24
C PHE A 61 3.90 30.98 15.16
N PHE A 62 4.21 30.35 16.29
CA PHE A 62 4.33 28.91 16.45
C PHE A 62 3.04 28.12 16.07
N PHE A 63 1.86 28.61 16.43
CA PHE A 63 0.58 27.92 16.14
C PHE A 63 0.24 27.93 14.65
N LYS A 64 0.49 29.05 13.96
CA LYS A 64 0.26 29.14 12.50
C LYS A 64 1.17 28.17 11.73
N GLY A 65 2.44 28.09 12.13
CA GLY A 65 3.42 27.19 11.52
C GLY A 65 3.05 25.71 11.68
N ILE A 66 2.61 25.30 12.88
CA ILE A 66 2.19 23.92 13.13
C ILE A 66 0.95 23.55 12.30
N LEU A 67 -0.08 24.39 12.28
CA LEU A 67 -1.28 24.10 11.49
C LEU A 67 -0.98 23.95 10.00
N PHE A 68 -0.13 24.83 9.46
CA PHE A 68 0.31 24.74 8.08
C PHE A 68 1.11 23.46 7.80
N ALA A 69 2.02 23.07 8.70
CA ALA A 69 2.78 21.83 8.59
C ALA A 69 1.88 20.58 8.63
N ILE A 70 0.85 20.57 9.48
CA ILE A 70 -0.14 19.47 9.54
C ILE A 70 -0.88 19.34 8.22
N VAL A 71 -1.40 20.44 7.67
CA VAL A 71 -2.11 20.42 6.38
C VAL A 71 -1.19 19.94 5.25
N LEU A 72 0.05 20.41 5.21
CA LEU A 72 1.03 19.98 4.22
C LEU A 72 1.35 18.49 4.34
N PHE A 73 1.50 18.00 5.57
CA PHE A 73 1.72 16.58 5.85
C PHE A 73 0.53 15.73 5.40
N MET A 74 -0.71 16.15 5.68
CA MET A 74 -1.91 15.42 5.23
C MET A 74 -2.04 15.40 3.69
N LEU A 75 -1.70 16.49 3.02
CA LEU A 75 -1.66 16.52 1.55
C LEU A 75 -0.59 15.57 0.99
N ALA A 76 0.61 15.58 1.56
CA ALA A 76 1.69 14.69 1.17
C ALA A 76 1.32 13.21 1.41
N SER A 77 0.72 12.93 2.57
CA SER A 77 0.16 11.62 2.92
C SER A 77 -0.87 11.14 1.88
N GLY A 78 -1.82 11.99 1.49
CA GLY A 78 -2.78 11.70 0.43
C GLY A 78 -2.09 11.33 -0.90
N ILE A 79 -1.07 12.09 -1.31
CA ILE A 79 -0.30 11.78 -2.53
C ILE A 79 0.38 10.41 -2.43
N VAL A 80 0.98 10.08 -1.29
CA VAL A 80 1.61 8.77 -1.08
C VAL A 80 0.57 7.65 -1.13
N ASN A 81 -0.61 7.83 -0.53
CA ASN A 81 -1.72 6.87 -0.63
C ASN A 81 -2.16 6.63 -2.08
N PHE A 82 -2.18 7.67 -2.91
CA PHE A 82 -2.43 7.54 -4.34
C PHE A 82 -1.31 6.78 -5.08
N ILE A 83 -0.04 7.01 -4.73
CA ILE A 83 1.10 6.25 -5.27
C ILE A 83 0.99 4.77 -4.91
N ILE A 84 0.67 4.44 -3.64
CA ILE A 84 0.43 3.06 -3.20
C ILE A 84 -0.70 2.43 -4.02
N PHE A 85 -1.79 3.16 -4.26
CA PHE A 85 -2.91 2.68 -5.06
C PHE A 85 -2.47 2.25 -6.47
N LEU A 86 -1.70 3.09 -7.16
CA LEU A 86 -1.18 2.78 -8.49
C LEU A 86 -0.18 1.62 -8.44
N GLY A 87 0.77 1.69 -7.50
CA GLY A 87 1.86 0.74 -7.36
C GLY A 87 1.42 -0.70 -7.07
N LEU A 88 0.38 -0.90 -6.26
CA LEU A 88 -0.17 -2.24 -6.01
C LEU A 88 -0.84 -2.85 -7.24
N GLY A 89 -1.30 -2.01 -8.19
CA GLY A 89 -1.71 -2.47 -9.51
C GLY A 89 -0.58 -3.15 -10.27
N ASP A 90 0.61 -2.55 -10.25
CA ASP A 90 1.81 -3.11 -10.89
C ASP A 90 2.31 -4.38 -10.18
N VAL A 91 2.28 -4.41 -8.85
CA VAL A 91 2.60 -5.62 -8.08
C VAL A 91 1.71 -6.78 -8.52
N ASN A 92 0.41 -6.57 -8.68
CA ASN A 92 -0.50 -7.62 -9.14
C ASN A 92 -0.17 -8.10 -10.56
N ASN A 93 0.30 -7.21 -11.43
CA ASN A 93 0.78 -7.58 -12.77
C ASN A 93 2.07 -8.42 -12.70
N LEU A 94 2.98 -8.12 -11.76
CA LEU A 94 4.17 -8.95 -11.51
C LEU A 94 3.80 -10.36 -11.03
N ILE A 95 2.79 -10.50 -10.15
CA ILE A 95 2.30 -11.82 -9.72
C ILE A 95 1.73 -12.61 -10.91
N LYS A 96 0.98 -11.94 -11.81
CA LYS A 96 0.46 -12.59 -13.03
C LYS A 96 1.58 -13.11 -13.95
N ARG A 97 2.71 -12.41 -14.00
CA ARG A 97 3.91 -12.79 -14.76
C ARG A 97 4.81 -13.79 -14.02
N GLN A 98 4.40 -14.27 -12.84
CA GLN A 98 5.19 -15.16 -11.98
C GLN A 98 6.53 -14.56 -11.51
N GLU A 99 6.68 -13.22 -11.55
CA GLU A 99 7.88 -12.51 -11.09
C GLU A 99 7.85 -12.27 -9.57
N TYR A 100 7.69 -13.33 -8.77
CA TYR A 100 7.41 -13.25 -7.33
C TYR A 100 8.50 -12.51 -6.52
N LYS A 101 9.78 -12.63 -6.90
CA LYS A 101 10.90 -11.94 -6.23
C LYS A 101 10.80 -10.41 -6.39
N ARG A 102 10.45 -9.93 -7.60
CA ARG A 102 10.26 -8.49 -7.86
C ARG A 102 8.98 -7.97 -7.20
N ALA A 103 7.90 -8.76 -7.26
CA ALA A 103 6.64 -8.42 -6.59
C ALA A 103 6.85 -8.24 -5.08
N ARG A 104 7.61 -9.13 -4.43
CA ARG A 104 7.97 -9.04 -3.01
C ARG A 104 8.69 -7.73 -2.66
N ASN A 105 9.72 -7.38 -3.42
CA ASN A 105 10.50 -6.17 -3.15
C ASN A 105 9.66 -4.89 -3.33
N ALA A 106 8.80 -4.86 -4.36
CA ALA A 106 7.88 -3.75 -4.55
C ALA A 106 6.86 -3.64 -3.39
N THR A 107 6.28 -4.77 -2.96
CA THR A 107 5.38 -4.81 -1.80
C THR A 107 6.05 -4.29 -0.53
N LEU A 108 7.33 -4.58 -0.30
CA LEU A 108 8.08 -4.06 0.85
C LEU A 108 8.17 -2.54 0.86
N ILE A 109 8.42 -1.92 -0.30
CA ILE A 109 8.47 -0.45 -0.42
C ILE A 109 7.09 0.14 -0.08
N TYR A 110 6.02 -0.41 -0.67
CA TYR A 110 4.66 0.08 -0.41
C TYR A 110 4.20 -0.20 1.02
N MET A 111 4.67 -1.27 1.66
CA MET A 111 4.42 -1.56 3.07
C MET A 111 5.03 -0.48 3.97
N ILE A 112 6.30 -0.11 3.75
CA ILE A 112 6.97 0.95 4.52
C ILE A 112 6.26 2.28 4.31
N LEU A 113 5.94 2.64 3.06
CA LEU A 113 5.16 3.84 2.76
C LEU A 113 3.78 3.80 3.42
N GLY A 114 3.14 2.64 3.44
CA GLY A 114 1.85 2.42 4.12
C GLY A 114 1.92 2.62 5.63
N PHE A 115 3.02 2.23 6.30
CA PHE A 115 3.16 2.49 7.74
C PHE A 115 3.46 3.95 8.07
N VAL A 116 4.22 4.64 7.22
CA VAL A 116 4.66 6.03 7.49
C VAL A 116 3.59 7.05 7.12
N PHE A 117 2.96 6.87 5.97
CA PHE A 117 2.03 7.84 5.39
C PHE A 117 0.58 7.36 5.40
N SER A 118 0.32 6.06 5.46
CA SER A 118 -1.04 5.57 5.59
C SER A 118 -1.36 5.24 7.05
N TRP A 119 -2.61 4.85 7.27
CA TRP A 119 -2.99 4.28 8.55
C TRP A 119 -2.38 2.89 8.71
N ILE A 120 -2.19 2.46 9.96
CA ILE A 120 -1.58 1.18 10.33
C ILE A 120 -2.21 -0.03 9.62
N LEU A 121 -3.50 0.08 9.26
CA LEU A 121 -4.26 -0.96 8.56
C LEU A 121 -3.66 -1.33 7.20
N VAL A 122 -3.27 -0.33 6.38
CA VAL A 122 -2.70 -0.58 5.04
C VAL A 122 -1.32 -1.23 5.16
N GLY A 123 -0.47 -0.71 6.06
CA GLY A 123 0.83 -1.29 6.35
C GLY A 123 0.74 -2.75 6.82
N ALA A 124 -0.20 -3.05 7.73
CA ALA A 124 -0.39 -4.40 8.25
C ALA A 124 -0.86 -5.39 7.19
N LEU A 125 -1.80 -5.01 6.32
CA LEU A 125 -2.26 -5.88 5.23
C LEU A 125 -1.13 -6.18 4.23
N LEU A 126 -0.32 -5.18 3.88
CA LEU A 126 0.83 -5.36 3.00
C LEU A 126 1.94 -6.17 3.67
N LEU A 127 2.09 -6.10 4.99
CA LEU A 127 3.01 -6.96 5.74
C LEU A 127 2.59 -8.44 5.65
N ILE A 128 1.30 -8.74 5.80
CA ILE A 128 0.79 -10.11 5.64
C ILE A 128 1.04 -10.59 4.21
N ALA A 129 0.75 -9.76 3.20
CA ALA A 129 1.05 -10.07 1.81
C ALA A 129 2.55 -10.32 1.59
N TYR A 130 3.42 -9.49 2.18
CA TYR A 130 4.87 -9.61 2.13
C TYR A 130 5.36 -10.97 2.66
N MET A 131 4.89 -11.39 3.83
CA MET A 131 5.26 -12.68 4.43
C MET A 131 4.86 -13.88 3.56
N LYS A 132 3.72 -13.78 2.86
CA LYS A 132 3.24 -14.86 1.97
C LYS A 132 4.06 -15.03 0.69
N TYR A 133 4.81 -14.01 0.25
CA TYR A 133 5.69 -14.17 -0.92
C TYR A 133 6.78 -15.22 -0.72
N ASP A 134 7.26 -15.44 0.52
CA ASP A 134 8.29 -16.46 0.78
C ASP A 134 7.77 -17.88 0.53
N THR A 135 6.49 -18.13 0.78
CA THR A 135 5.84 -19.40 0.43
C THR A 135 5.65 -19.52 -1.08
N LEU A 136 5.18 -18.47 -1.75
CA LEU A 136 5.02 -18.44 -3.21
C LEU A 136 6.32 -18.73 -3.98
N ILE A 137 7.43 -18.13 -3.54
CA ILE A 137 8.74 -18.32 -4.17
C ILE A 137 9.19 -19.78 -4.02
N ARG A 138 9.03 -20.38 -2.82
CA ARG A 138 9.41 -21.79 -2.56
C ARG A 138 8.58 -22.78 -3.37
N LEU A 139 7.27 -22.54 -3.50
CA LEU A 139 6.39 -23.39 -4.31
C LEU A 139 6.75 -23.32 -5.79
N HIS A 140 6.99 -22.11 -6.32
CA HIS A 140 7.39 -21.92 -7.71
C HIS A 140 8.73 -22.60 -8.04
N GLU A 141 9.73 -22.46 -7.16
CA GLU A 141 11.03 -23.13 -7.30
C GLU A 141 10.90 -24.67 -7.24
N SER A 142 10.01 -25.20 -6.40
CA SER A 142 9.76 -26.65 -6.31
C SER A 142 9.13 -27.21 -7.59
N ILE A 143 8.16 -26.51 -8.16
CA ILE A 143 7.50 -26.91 -9.41
C ILE A 143 8.48 -26.89 -10.59
N SER A 144 9.30 -25.84 -10.70
CA SER A 144 10.30 -25.73 -11.79
C SER A 144 11.35 -26.84 -11.75
N LYS A 145 11.77 -27.28 -10.56
CA LYS A 145 12.66 -28.44 -10.39
C LYS A 145 11.98 -29.73 -10.85
N GLN A 146 10.72 -29.93 -10.49
CA GLN A 146 9.99 -31.15 -10.83
C GLN A 146 9.69 -31.26 -12.34
N SER A 147 9.56 -30.14 -13.06
CA SER A 147 9.39 -30.16 -14.52
C SER A 147 10.68 -30.41 -15.32
N SER A 148 11.84 -30.38 -14.64
CA SER A 148 13.16 -30.58 -15.27
C SER A 148 13.69 -32.02 -15.14
N VAL A 149 12.95 -32.89 -14.46
CA VAL A 149 13.22 -34.32 -14.26
C VAL A 149 12.23 -35.13 -15.08
#